data_AF-A0A381SYP3-F1
#
_entry.id   AF-A0A381SYP3-F1
#
_cell.length_a   1.000
_cell.length_b   1.000
_cell.length_c   1.000
_cell.angle_alpha   90.00
_cell.angle_beta   90.00
_cell.angle_gamma   90.00
#
_symmetry.space_group_name_H-M   'P 1'
#
loop_
_entity.id
_entity.type
_entity.pdbx_description
1 polymer ?
#
loop_
_entity_poly.entity_id
_entity_poly.type
_entity_poly.pdbx_seq_one_letter_code
_entity_poly.pdbx_strand_id
1 'polypeptide(L)'
;MRICSFLPSATEMVYDLGLQDHLYGVTHECDYPPEARDKPHVVHSVFEGTEPTSGEISRVIAERLAEGLGIYDIDTKLLQEAEPDLLITQAICEV
;
A
#
# COMPACT_ATOMS: atom_id res chain seq x y z
N MET A 1 -7.05 4.50 18.53
CA MET A 1 -7.12 4.82 17.10
C MET A 1 -6.23 3.86 16.35
N ARG A 2 -6.74 3.27 15.27
CA ARG A 2 -6.06 2.29 14.43
C ARG A 2 -5.95 2.87 13.01
N ILE A 3 -4.73 3.11 12.56
CA ILE A 3 -4.41 3.76 11.29
C ILE A 3 -3.93 2.68 10.32
N CYS A 4 -4.44 2.71 9.09
CA CYS A 4 -3.78 2.06 7.96
C CYS A 4 -3.41 3.11 6.90
N SER A 5 -2.20 3.01 6.37
CA SER A 5 -1.64 3.92 5.37
C SER A 5 -1.42 3.19 4.05
N PHE A 6 -1.97 3.74 2.97
CA PHE A 6 -1.93 3.12 1.64
C PHE A 6 -0.84 3.75 0.74
N LEU A 7 0.12 4.47 1.33
CA LEU A 7 1.23 5.09 0.62
C LEU A 7 2.45 5.30 1.55
N PRO A 8 3.69 5.21 1.04
CA PRO A 8 4.89 5.33 1.87
C PRO A 8 5.01 6.67 2.59
N SER A 9 4.77 7.78 1.90
CA SER A 9 4.90 9.12 2.48
C SER A 9 3.96 9.37 3.66
N ALA A 10 2.74 8.84 3.64
CA ALA A 10 1.83 8.94 4.78
C ALA A 10 2.26 8.05 5.94
N THR A 11 2.85 6.89 5.66
CA THR A 11 3.47 6.06 6.70
C THR A 11 4.59 6.83 7.40
N GLU A 12 5.49 7.47 6.64
CA GLU A 12 6.56 8.30 7.19
C GLU A 12 6.00 9.44 8.06
N MET A 13 4.97 10.15 7.60
CA MET A 13 4.31 11.20 8.40
C MET A 13 3.74 10.66 9.73
N VAL A 14 3.17 9.46 9.73
CA VAL A 14 2.65 8.83 10.96
C VAL A 14 3.80 8.54 11.96
N TYR A 15 4.96 8.11 11.47
CA TYR A 15 6.15 7.94 12.29
C TYR A 15 6.68 9.29 12.82
N ASP A 16 6.79 10.31 11.98
CA ASP A 16 7.26 11.64 12.37
C ASP A 16 6.37 12.29 13.45
N LEU A 17 5.07 11.98 13.44
CA LEU A 17 4.12 12.42 14.45
C LEU A 17 4.17 11.61 15.76
N GLY A 18 5.01 10.57 15.84
CA GLY A 18 5.12 9.70 17.01
C GLY A 18 3.93 8.75 17.19
N LEU A 19 3.22 8.42 16.10
CA LEU A 19 1.99 7.61 16.11
C LEU A 19 2.21 6.18 15.58
N GLN A 20 3.46 5.71 15.51
CA GLN A 20 3.80 4.38 14.98
C GLN A 20 3.10 3.22 15.70
N ASP A 21 2.77 3.35 16.99
CA ASP A 21 2.05 2.32 17.75
C ASP A 21 0.57 2.23 17.35
N HIS A 22 0.07 3.27 16.66
CA HIS A 22 -1.27 3.31 16.08
C HIS A 22 -1.30 2.87 14.61
N LEU A 23 -0.16 2.53 14.01
CA LEU A 23 -0.07 2.09 12.61
C LEU A 23 -0.18 0.57 12.52
N TYR A 24 -1.29 0.09 11.94
CA TYR A 24 -1.66 -1.34 11.85
C TYR A 24 -1.60 -1.92 10.45
N GLY A 25 -1.43 -1.09 9.41
CA GLY A 25 -1.28 -1.56 8.04
C GLY A 25 -0.55 -0.53 7.17
N VAL A 26 0.34 -1.02 6.31
CA VAL A 26 1.16 -0.23 5.39
C VAL A 26 1.15 -0.82 3.98
N THR A 27 1.85 -0.20 3.03
CA THR A 27 2.10 -0.79 1.71
C THR A 27 3.44 -1.54 1.69
N HIS A 28 3.59 -2.49 0.76
CA HIS A 28 4.84 -3.19 0.48
C HIS A 28 6.06 -2.30 0.21
N GLU A 29 5.86 -1.05 -0.21
CA GLU A 29 6.94 -0.07 -0.44
C GLU A 29 7.34 0.71 0.82
N CYS A 30 6.69 0.49 1.96
CA CYS A 30 7.02 1.17 3.20
C CYS A 30 8.32 0.63 3.79
N ASP A 31 9.40 1.38 3.61
CA ASP A 31 10.74 0.94 3.96
C ASP A 31 11.50 1.93 4.86
N TYR A 32 10.85 3.05 5.19
CA TYR A 32 11.34 4.09 6.09
C TYR A 32 10.25 4.54 7.10
N PRO A 33 10.62 4.77 8.38
CA PRO A 33 11.87 4.32 8.99
C PRO A 33 11.97 2.77 8.94
N PRO A 34 13.14 2.15 9.17
CA PRO A 34 13.32 0.70 8.94
C PRO A 34 12.27 -0.19 9.63
N GLU A 35 11.76 0.23 10.78
CA GLU A 35 10.72 -0.43 11.57
C GLU A 35 9.35 -0.47 10.84
N ALA A 36 9.15 0.35 9.80
CA ALA A 36 7.95 0.30 8.96
C ALA A 36 7.85 -1.01 8.18
N ARG A 37 8.99 -1.66 7.87
CA ARG A 37 9.03 -2.97 7.21
C ARG A 37 8.45 -4.09 8.05
N ASP A 38 8.37 -3.90 9.37
CA ASP A 38 7.82 -4.90 10.29
C ASP A 38 6.30 -4.77 10.45
N LYS A 39 5.68 -3.76 9.83
CA LYS A 39 4.22 -3.55 9.85
C LYS A 39 3.53 -4.48 8.84
N PRO A 40 2.29 -4.91 9.12
CA PRO A 40 1.52 -5.70 8.15
C PRO A 40 1.33 -4.95 6.83
N HIS A 41 1.65 -5.58 5.71
CA HIS A 41 1.37 -5.04 4.38
C HIS A 41 -0.11 -5.29 4.06
N VAL A 42 -0.89 -4.22 3.91
CA VAL A 42 -2.31 -4.27 3.51
C VAL A 42 -2.52 -3.83 2.06
N VAL A 43 -1.48 -3.31 1.41
CA VAL A 43 -1.45 -2.95 -0.01
C VAL A 43 -0.24 -3.62 -0.68
N HIS A 44 -0.51 -4.34 -1.76
CA HIS A 44 0.46 -5.12 -2.51
C HIS A 44 0.52 -4.66 -3.97
N SER A 45 1.70 -4.77 -4.58
CA SER A 45 1.82 -4.64 -6.03
C SER A 45 1.41 -5.94 -6.70
N VAL A 46 0.74 -5.84 -7.84
CA VAL A 46 0.42 -7.00 -8.70
C VAL A 46 1.68 -7.70 -9.25
N PHE A 47 2.85 -7.07 -9.08
CA PHE A 47 4.16 -7.59 -9.45
C PHE A 47 5.01 -8.04 -8.25
N GLU A 48 4.46 -8.04 -7.03
CA GLU A 48 5.23 -8.42 -5.84
C GLU A 48 5.80 -9.84 -5.95
N GLY A 49 7.09 -10.00 -5.62
CA GLY A 49 7.81 -11.27 -5.75
C GLY A 49 8.15 -11.68 -7.18
N THR A 50 7.99 -10.79 -8.16
CA THR A 50 8.30 -11.05 -9.58
C THR A 50 9.29 -10.01 -10.14
N GLU A 51 9.98 -10.35 -11.22
CA GLU A 51 10.85 -9.44 -11.97
C GLU A 51 10.40 -9.33 -13.43
N PRO A 52 9.27 -8.65 -13.70
CA PRO A 52 8.70 -8.58 -15.03
C PRO A 52 9.53 -7.67 -15.94
N THR A 53 9.61 -8.03 -17.22
CA THR A 53 10.12 -7.15 -18.26
C THR A 53 9.17 -5.96 -18.46
N SER A 54 9.66 -4.85 -19.02
CA SER A 54 8.80 -3.68 -19.34
C SER A 54 7.61 -4.03 -20.26
N GLY A 55 7.79 -5.01 -21.15
CA GLY A 55 6.71 -5.51 -22.01
C GLY A 55 5.61 -6.23 -21.22
N GLU A 56 6.00 -7.02 -20.22
CA GLU A 56 5.07 -7.70 -19.32
C GLU A 56 4.34 -6.71 -18.41
N ILE A 57 5.06 -5.73 -17.85
CA ILE A 57 4.48 -4.64 -17.06
C ILE A 57 3.40 -3.92 -17.88
N SER A 58 3.74 -3.50 -19.11
CA SER A 58 2.82 -2.76 -19.97
C SER A 58 1.56 -3.57 -20.30
N ARG A 59 1.73 -4.87 -20.58
CA ARG A 59 0.61 -5.77 -20.85
C ARG A 59 -0.31 -5.91 -19.63
N VAL A 60 0.23 -6.22 -18.46
CA VAL A 60 -0.56 -6.42 -17.23
C VAL A 60 -1.30 -5.14 -16.82
N ILE A 61 -0.63 -3.98 -16.92
CA ILE A 61 -1.27 -2.68 -16.62
C ILE A 61 -2.43 -2.42 -17.60
N ALA A 62 -2.23 -2.66 -18.90
CA ALA A 62 -3.27 -2.44 -19.91
C ALA A 62 -4.48 -3.36 -19.70
N GLU A 63 -4.25 -4.64 -19.39
CA GLU A 63 -5.31 -5.62 -19.08
C GLU A 63 -6.13 -5.18 -17.85
N ARG A 64 -5.45 -4.80 -16.76
CA ARG A 64 -6.12 -4.36 -15.53
C ARG A 64 -6.90 -3.07 -15.70
N LEU A 65 -6.36 -2.08 -16.42
CA LEU A 65 -7.07 -0.85 -16.74
C LEU A 65 -8.32 -1.09 -17.58
N ALA A 66 -8.26 -2.02 -18.55
CA ALA A 66 -9.42 -2.40 -19.35
C ALA A 66 -10.53 -3.06 -18.51
N GLU A 67 -10.17 -3.73 -17.41
CA GLU A 67 -11.08 -4.32 -16.43
C GLU A 67 -11.51 -3.33 -15.32
N GLY A 68 -11.02 -2.08 -15.35
CA GLY A 68 -11.29 -1.09 -14.31
C GLY A 68 -10.60 -1.37 -12.98
N LEU A 69 -9.57 -2.22 -12.98
CA LEU A 69 -8.76 -2.57 -11.82
C LEU A 69 -7.54 -1.65 -11.70
N GLY A 70 -7.13 -1.38 -10.46
CA GLY A 70 -5.88 -0.68 -10.16
C GLY A 70 -4.66 -1.59 -10.28
N ILE A 71 -3.46 -1.00 -10.24
CA ILE A 71 -2.17 -1.73 -10.26
C ILE A 71 -1.72 -2.24 -8.88
N TYR A 72 -2.53 -1.97 -7.86
CA TYR A 72 -2.34 -2.43 -6.49
C TYR A 72 -3.53 -3.27 -6.06
N ASP A 73 -3.25 -4.31 -5.27
CA ASP A 73 -4.25 -5.14 -4.62
C ASP A 73 -4.28 -4.82 -3.12
N ILE A 74 -5.47 -4.84 -2.54
CA ILE A 74 -5.68 -4.62 -1.11
C ILE A 74 -5.91 -5.98 -0.44
N ASP A 75 -5.13 -6.31 0.59
CA ASP A 75 -5.42 -7.46 1.44
C ASP A 75 -6.62 -7.12 2.33
N THR A 76 -7.82 -7.41 1.80
CA THR A 76 -9.08 -7.14 2.48
C THR A 76 -9.23 -7.91 3.80
N LYS A 77 -8.58 -9.06 3.95
CA LYS A 77 -8.63 -9.84 5.18
C LYS A 77 -7.79 -9.16 6.26
N LEU A 78 -6.54 -8.81 5.96
CA LEU A 78 -5.69 -8.07 6.89
C LEU A 78 -6.30 -6.70 7.23
N LEU A 79 -6.89 -6.01 6.25
CA LEU A 79 -7.56 -4.73 6.49
C LEU A 79 -8.76 -4.87 7.44
N GLN A 80 -9.54 -5.96 7.31
CA GLN A 80 -10.65 -6.25 8.22
C GLN A 80 -10.15 -6.59 9.62
N GLU A 81 -9.13 -7.45 9.75
CA GLU A 81 -8.50 -7.79 11.02
C GLU A 81 -7.85 -6.57 11.68
N ALA A 82 -7.38 -5.62 10.86
CA ALA A 82 -6.81 -4.37 11.32
C ALA A 82 -7.85 -3.39 11.88
N GLU A 83 -9.15 -3.57 11.64
CA GLU A 83 -10.25 -2.72 12.15
C GLU A 83 -9.89 -1.22 12.19
N PRO A 84 -9.54 -0.58 11.06
CA PRO A 84 -9.01 0.77 11.05
C PRO A 84 -10.08 1.82 11.39
N ASP A 85 -9.74 2.74 12.29
CA ASP A 85 -10.50 3.96 12.57
C ASP A 85 -10.22 5.06 11.52
N LEU A 86 -9.04 4.99 10.88
CA LEU A 86 -8.56 5.96 9.88
C LEU A 86 -7.81 5.25 8.76
N LEU A 87 -8.22 5.51 7.51
CA LEU A 87 -7.49 5.14 6.31
C LEU A 87 -6.88 6.38 5.67
N ILE A 88 -5.57 6.35 5.44
CA ILE A 88 -4.85 7.40 4.71
C ILE A 88 -4.56 6.90 3.30
N THR A 89 -5.09 7.61 2.30
CA THR A 89 -4.95 7.28 0.88
C THR A 89 -4.70 8.55 0.06
N GLN A 90 -4.27 8.39 -1.19
CA GLN A 90 -4.13 9.46 -2.15
C GLN A 90 -4.95 9.15 -3.41
N ALA A 91 -5.55 10.18 -3.99
CA ALA A 91 -6.04 10.08 -5.35
C ALA A 91 -4.84 10.02 -6.29
N ILE A 92 -4.96 9.23 -7.36
CA ILE A 92 -3.98 9.24 -8.44
C ILE A 92 -4.16 10.58 -9.17
N CYS A 93 -3.09 11.35 -9.35
CA CYS A 93 -3.12 12.52 -10.21
C CYS A 93 -3.40 12.07 -11.65
N GLU A 94 -4.40 12.66 -12.30
CA GLU A 94 -4.54 12.54 -13.76
C GLU A 94 -3.33 13.21 -14.41
N VAL A 95 -2.52 12.43 -15.13
CA VAL A 95 -1.37 12.89 -15.92
C VAL A 95 -1.64 12.81 -17.40
#